data_AF-A0A525VXG6-F1
#
_entry.id   AF-A0A525VXG6-F1
#
_cell.length_a   1.000
_cell.length_b   1.000
_cell.length_c   1.000
_cell.angle_alpha   90.00
_cell.angle_beta   90.00
_cell.angle_gamma   90.00
#
_symmetry.space_group_name_H-M   'P 1'
#
loop_
_entity.id
_entity.type
_entity.pdbx_description
1 polymer ?
#
loop_
_entity_poly.entity_id
_entity_poly.type
_entity_poly.pdbx_seq_one_letter_code
_entity_poly.pdbx_strand_id
1 'polypeptide(L)' 'MAPHTLKSKPVTTLRCSSIQASIWKNEGEKGPFYNVTVARSYKGPDGAWKNSESFGFADLEALLVVVQQAKVWISEQTSR' A
#
# COMPACT_ATOMS: atom_id res chain seq x y z
N MET A 1 -13.91 14.00 -25.93
CA MET A 1 -12.64 13.97 -25.17
C MET A 1 -12.85 13.05 -23.98
N ALA A 2 -12.25 11.85 -23.97
CA ALA A 2 -12.31 10.98 -22.79
C ALA A 2 -11.45 11.59 -21.67
N PRO A 3 -11.91 11.68 -20.42
CA PRO A 3 -11.08 12.17 -19.34
C PRO A 3 -9.90 11.21 -19.19
N HIS A 4 -8.69 11.76 -19.25
CA HIS A 4 -7.49 11.03 -18.83
C HIS A 4 -7.63 10.82 -17.32
N THR A 5 -8.12 9.65 -16.91
CA THR A 5 -8.05 9.22 -15.52
C THR A 5 -6.57 9.10 -15.19
N LEU A 6 -6.01 10.15 -14.58
CA LEU A 6 -4.70 10.11 -13.95
C LEU A 6 -4.73 8.89 -13.02
N LYS A 7 -4.05 7.81 -13.42
CA LYS A 7 -3.88 6.65 -12.55
C LYS A 7 -3.21 7.19 -11.30
N SER A 8 -3.97 7.32 -10.21
CA SER A 8 -3.41 7.72 -8.93
C SER A 8 -2.22 6.79 -8.68
N LYS A 9 -1.04 7.35 -8.48
CA LYS A 9 0.09 6.57 -8.03
C LYS A 9 0.05 6.59 -6.50
N PRO A 10 0.48 5.51 -5.83
CA PRO A 10 0.68 5.58 -4.41
C PRO A 10 1.66 6.72 -4.10
N VAL A 11 1.36 7.51 -3.09
CA VAL A 11 2.23 8.59 -2.62
C VAL A 11 3.50 8.03 -1.97
N THR A 12 3.39 6.85 -1.38
CA THR A 12 4.52 6.07 -0.91
C THR A 12 4.17 4.59 -0.90
N THR A 13 5.19 3.74 -1.02
CA THR A 13 5.07 2.30 -0.83
C THR A 13 6.14 1.85 0.15
N LEU A 14 5.70 1.26 1.25
CA LEU A 14 6.55 0.69 2.30
C LEU A 14 6.67 -0.81 2.07
N ARG A 15 7.80 -1.42 2.43
CA ARG A 15 8.05 -2.84 2.19
C ARG A 15 8.79 -3.50 3.35
N CYS A 16 8.35 -4.70 3.71
CA CYS A 16 9.03 -5.62 4.61
C CYS A 16 8.95 -7.03 4.01
N SER A 17 10.11 -7.60 3.63
CA SER A 17 10.17 -8.92 2.99
C SER A 17 9.31 -8.99 1.70
N SER A 18 8.44 -10.00 1.59
CA SER A 18 7.44 -10.21 0.53
C SER A 18 6.26 -9.23 0.63
N ILE A 19 6.08 -8.51 1.73
CA ILE A 19 4.90 -7.68 2.00
C ILE A 19 5.18 -6.22 1.68
N GLN A 20 4.24 -5.57 1.01
CA GLN A 20 4.28 -4.15 0.67
C GLN A 20 2.97 -3.46 1.06
N ALA A 21 3.05 -2.25 1.58
CA ALA A 21 1.92 -1.38 1.87
C ALA A 21 2.01 -0.12 0.99
N SER A 22 1.09 0.03 0.06
CA SER A 22 0.96 1.19 -0.81
C SER A 22 -0.03 2.18 -0.22
N ILE A 23 0.42 3.41 0.01
CA ILE A 23 -0.39 4.48 0.60
C ILE A 23 -0.85 5.41 -0.52
N TRP A 24 -2.14 5.73 -0.54
CA TRP A 24 -2.81 6.52 -1.58
C TRP A 24 -3.40 7.75 -0.94
N LYS A 25 -2.96 8.94 -1.38
CA LYS A 25 -3.57 10.20 -0.99
C LYS A 25 -4.79 10.47 -1.87
N ASN A 26 -5.91 10.74 -1.24
CA ASN A 26 -7.14 11.13 -1.90
C ASN A 26 -7.57 12.49 -1.36
N GLU A 27 -8.19 13.29 -2.22
CA GLU A 27 -8.76 14.58 -1.87
C GLU A 27 -10.26 14.40 -1.66
N GLY A 28 -10.78 14.93 -0.54
CA GLY A 28 -12.19 14.90 -0.22
C GLY A 28 -12.66 16.25 0.30
N GLU A 29 -13.98 16.44 0.36
CA GLU A 29 -14.61 17.71 0.79
C GLU A 29 -14.21 18.14 2.21
N LYS A 30 -13.83 17.17 3.07
CA LYS A 30 -13.42 17.40 4.46
C LYS A 30 -11.89 17.44 4.64
N GLY A 31 -11.14 17.49 3.55
CA GLY A 31 -9.68 17.44 3.55
C GLY A 31 -9.11 16.14 2.96
N PRO A 32 -7.77 16.05 2.85
CA PRO A 32 -7.12 14.88 2.30
C PRO A 32 -7.23 13.68 3.24
N PHE A 33 -7.44 12.49 2.68
CA PHE A 33 -7.45 11.22 3.40
C PHE A 33 -6.54 10.20 2.73
N TYR A 34 -6.04 9.25 3.51
CA TYR A 34 -5.08 8.25 3.06
C TYR A 34 -5.69 6.86 3.11
N ASN A 35 -5.63 6.13 1.99
CA ASN A 35 -5.95 4.71 1.92
C ASN A 35 -4.67 3.89 1.87
N VAL A 36 -4.70 2.68 2.42
CA VAL A 36 -3.55 1.76 2.39
C VAL A 36 -3.99 0.44 1.74
N THR A 37 -3.26 0.03 0.71
CA THR A 37 -3.41 -1.29 0.09
C THR A 37 -2.19 -2.13 0.45
N VAL A 38 -2.40 -3.26 1.11
CA VAL A 38 -1.32 -4.18 1.44
C VAL A 38 -1.36 -5.39 0.52
N ALA A 39 -0.19 -5.79 0.02
CA ALA A 39 -0.06 -6.92 -0.89
C ALA A 39 1.18 -7.74 -0.56
N ARG A 40 1.09 -9.04 -0.80
CA ARG A 40 2.20 -9.98 -0.79
C ARG A 40 2.70 -10.21 -2.22
N SER A 41 3.97 -9.94 -2.47
CA SER A 41 4.62 -10.23 -3.74
C SER A 41 5.17 -11.66 -3.75
N TYR A 42 4.87 -12.40 -4.81
CA TYR A 42 5.35 -13.77 -5.02
C TYR A 42 5.62 -14.01 -6.50
N LYS A 43 6.47 -15.01 -6.79
CA LYS A 43 6.75 -15.44 -8.16
C LYS A 43 5.77 -16.55 -8.55
N GLY A 44 5.02 -16.34 -9.61
CA GLY A 44 4.08 -17.32 -10.16
C GLY A 44 4.79 -18.47 -10.89
N PRO A 45 4.05 -19.53 -11.27
CA PRO A 45 4.59 -20.67 -12.00
C PRO A 45 5.11 -20.30 -13.40
N ASP A 46 4.59 -19.22 -13.97
CA ASP A 46 5.05 -18.57 -15.20
C ASP A 46 6.33 -17.75 -15.02
N GLY A 47 6.87 -17.68 -13.80
CA GLY A 47 8.03 -16.86 -13.46
C GLY A 47 7.73 -15.36 -13.32
N ALA A 48 6.48 -14.94 -13.53
CA ALA A 48 6.06 -13.55 -13.38
C ALA A 48 5.84 -13.19 -11.91
N TRP A 49 6.25 -12.00 -11.50
CA TRP A 49 5.91 -11.47 -10.18
C TRP A 49 4.43 -11.09 -10.14
N LYS A 50 3.73 -11.56 -9.10
CA LYS A 50 2.32 -11.31 -8.85
C LYS A 50 2.13 -10.82 -7.42
N ASN A 51 1.02 -10.15 -7.19
CA ASN A 51 0.62 -9.67 -5.88
C ASN A 51 -0.61 -10.47 -5.42
N SER A 52 -0.67 -10.80 -4.13
CA SER A 52 -1.82 -11.43 -3.49
C SER A 52 -2.24 -10.61 -2.27
N GLU A 53 -3.54 -10.62 -1.98
CA GLU A 53 -4.13 -10.05 -0.77
C GLU A 53 -4.38 -11.14 0.29
N SER A 54 -3.89 -12.37 0.05
CA SER A 54 -3.90 -13.47 1.00
C SER A 54 -2.52 -13.61 1.65
N PHE A 55 -2.52 -13.76 2.97
CA PHE A 55 -1.31 -13.80 3.79
C PHE A 55 -1.24 -15.14 4.54
N GLY A 56 -0.08 -15.80 4.48
CA GLY A 56 0.18 -16.97 5.31
C GLY A 56 0.67 -16.58 6.70
N PHE A 57 0.77 -17.56 7.61
CA PHE A 57 1.25 -17.33 8.97
C PHE A 57 2.64 -16.65 9.01
N ALA A 58 3.56 -17.08 8.14
CA ALA A 58 4.92 -16.51 8.05
C ALA A 58 4.95 -15.06 7.52
N ASP A 59 3.86 -14.58 6.91
CA ASP A 59 3.77 -13.21 6.39
C ASP A 59 3.23 -12.23 7.45
N LEU A 60 2.67 -12.72 8.56
CA LEU A 60 1.94 -11.89 9.53
C LEU A 60 2.84 -10.90 10.28
N GLU A 61 4.07 -11.29 10.62
CA GLU A 61 5.01 -10.36 11.25
C GLU A 61 5.37 -9.21 10.31
N ALA A 62 5.69 -9.52 9.05
CA ALA A 62 5.99 -8.52 8.04
C ALA A 62 4.78 -7.61 7.75
N LEU A 63 3.57 -8.17 7.74
CA LEU A 63 2.30 -7.45 7.61
C LEU A 63 2.12 -6.44 8.75
N LEU A 64 2.30 -6.87 10.00
CA LEU A 64 2.21 -5.99 11.17
C LEU A 64 3.21 -4.83 11.07
N VAL A 65 4.45 -5.12 10.69
CA VAL A 65 5.51 -4.11 10.53
C VAL A 65 5.12 -3.07 9.49
N VAL A 66 4.71 -3.47 8.27
CA VAL A 66 4.38 -2.48 7.22
C VAL A 66 3.13 -1.68 7.53
N VAL A 67 2.13 -2.28 8.19
CA VAL A 67 0.91 -1.57 8.60
C VAL A 67 1.25 -0.54 9.69
N GLN A 68 2.10 -0.90 10.66
CA GLN A 68 2.54 0.03 11.70
C GLN A 68 3.35 1.19 11.10
N GLN A 69 4.26 0.91 10.16
CA GLN A 69 5.00 1.96 9.45
C GLN A 69 4.07 2.86 8.63
N ALA A 70 3.07 2.31 7.96
CA ALA A 70 2.08 3.08 7.20
C ALA A 70 1.27 4.00 8.11
N LYS A 71 0.85 3.52 9.28
CA LYS A 71 0.17 4.32 10.29
C LYS A 71 1.03 5.51 10.72
N VAL A 72 2.30 5.27 11.08
CA VAL A 72 3.24 6.34 11.50
C VAL A 72 3.40 7.38 10.39
N TRP A 73 3.65 6.92 9.16
CA TRP A 73 3.82 7.81 8.03
C TRP A 73 2.58 8.69 7.79
N ILE A 74 1.37 8.12 7.85
CA ILE A 74 0.12 8.87 7.69
C ILE A 74 -0.05 9.90 8.81
N SER A 75 0.22 9.50 10.06
CA SER A 75 0.15 10.42 11.20
C SER A 75 1.09 11.62 11.04
N GLU A 76 2.29 11.42 10.52
CA GLU A 76 3.24 12.49 10.23
C GLU A 76 2.75 13.44 9.12
N GLN A 77 2.01 12.93 8.13
CA GLN A 77 1.43 13.75 7.07
C GLN A 77 0.16 14.52 7.49
N THR A 78 -0.59 13.99 8.46
CA THR A 78 -1.82 14.64 8.96
C THR A 78 -1.52 15.64 10.08
N SER A 79 -0.42 15.47 10.81
CA SER A 79 -0.01 16.40 11.88
C SER A 79 0.71 17.66 11.37
N ARG A 80 0.87 17.81 10.06
CA ARG A 80 1.42 19.01 9.39
C ARG A 80 0.31 19.74 8.65
#